data_AF-A0A849FU47-F1
#
_entry.id   AF-A0A849FU47-F1
#
_cell.length_a   1.000
_cell.length_b   1.000
_cell.length_c   1.000
_cell.angle_alpha   90.00
_cell.angle_beta   90.00
_cell.angle_gamma   90.00
#
_symmetry.space_group_name_H-M   'P 1'
#
loop_
_entity.id
_entity.type
_entity.pdbx_description
1 polymer ?
#
loop_
_entity_poly.entity_id
_entity_poly.type
_entity_poly.pdbx_seq_one_letter_code
_entity_poly.pdbx_strand_id
1 'polypeptide(L)' 'DFDVPPVNTASMLLVGDMGDAGARAAQTAPAGLAVGASCRVCPRPHCPARREPSILPTG' A
#
# COMPACT_ATOMS: atom_id res chain seq x y z
N ASP A 1 6.71 -2.95 -34.62
CA ASP A 1 6.44 -1.51 -34.80
C ASP A 1 6.97 -0.80 -33.56
N PHE A 2 7.79 0.24 -33.74
CA PHE A 2 8.46 0.97 -32.65
C PHE A 2 7.80 2.31 -32.34
N ASP A 3 6.79 2.73 -33.11
CA ASP A 3 6.04 4.00 -32.94
C ASP A 3 4.79 3.86 -32.04
N VAL A 4 4.66 2.76 -31.29
CA VAL A 4 3.55 2.55 -30.35
C VAL A 4 3.91 2.97 -28.93
N PRO A 5 2.96 3.49 -28.12
CA PRO A 5 3.20 3.81 -26.73
C PRO A 5 3.79 2.61 -25.95
N PRO A 6 4.82 2.81 -25.11
CA PRO A 6 5.46 1.71 -24.41
C PRO A 6 4.52 1.13 -23.34
N VAL A 7 4.58 -0.19 -23.17
CA VAL A 7 3.91 -0.88 -22.06
C VAL A 7 4.85 -0.92 -20.87
N ASN A 8 4.45 -0.28 -19.77
CA ASN A 8 5.18 -0.32 -18.50
C ASN A 8 4.54 -1.35 -17.56
N THR A 9 5.34 -2.23 -16.97
CA THR A 9 4.88 -3.24 -16.01
C THR A 9 5.58 -3.07 -14.66
N ALA A 10 4.85 -3.29 -13.58
CA ALA A 10 5.38 -3.29 -12.22
C ALA A 10 4.89 -4.54 -11.50
N SER A 11 5.82 -5.26 -10.86
CA SER A 11 5.55 -6.50 -10.13
C SER A 11 5.98 -6.32 -8.68
N MET A 12 5.13 -6.77 -7.75
CA MET A 12 5.42 -6.79 -6.32
C MET A 12 5.14 -8.18 -5.77
N LEU A 13 6.08 -8.71 -4.99
CA LEU A 13 5.87 -9.93 -4.21
C LEU A 13 5.37 -9.53 -2.82
N LEU A 14 4.15 -9.95 -2.49
CA LEU A 14 3.62 -9.84 -1.13
C LEU A 14 4.00 -11.11 -0.38
N VAL A 15 4.69 -10.94 0.75
CA VAL A 15 5.01 -12.03 1.67
C VAL A 15 4.10 -11.87 2.88
N GLY A 16 3.36 -12.92 3.23
CA GLY A 16 2.59 -12.93 4.47
C GLY A 16 3.51 -12.88 5.68
N ASP A 17 2.98 -12.46 6.82
CA ASP A 17 3.69 -12.60 8.10
C ASP A 17 3.73 -14.10 8.48
N MET A 18 4.67 -14.82 7.88
CA MET A 18 4.89 -16.25 8.13
C MET A 18 5.79 -16.42 9.34
N GLY A 19 5.30 -16.01 10.52
CA GLY A 19 5.97 -16.19 11.80
C GLY A 19 7.40 -15.65 11.84
N ASP A 20 8.35 -16.42 12.37
CA ASP A 20 9.73 -15.99 12.65
C ASP A 20 10.49 -15.44 11.43
N ALA A 21 10.15 -15.88 10.22
CA ALA A 21 10.77 -15.40 8.99
C ALA A 21 10.27 -14.01 8.58
N GLY A 22 8.97 -13.74 8.74
CA GLY A 22 8.37 -12.41 8.52
C GLY A 22 8.87 -11.41 9.57
N ALA A 23 8.97 -11.85 10.81
CA ALA A 23 9.55 -11.06 11.90
C ALA A 23 10.99 -10.64 11.58
N ARG A 24 11.86 -11.56 11.14
CA ARG A 24 13.27 -11.25 10.83
C ARG A 24 13.46 -10.28 9.67
N ALA A 25 12.60 -10.36 8.65
CA ALA A 25 12.57 -9.38 7.57
C ALA A 25 12.07 -8.00 8.05
N ALA A 26 11.11 -7.97 8.97
CA ALA A 26 10.61 -6.73 9.55
C ALA A 26 11.61 -6.01 10.47
N GLN A 27 12.56 -6.75 11.07
CA GLN A 27 13.57 -6.20 11.99
C GLN A 27 14.63 -5.34 11.29
N THR A 28 14.88 -5.58 10.01
CA THR A 28 15.85 -4.82 9.20
C THR A 28 15.18 -3.85 8.22
N ALA A 29 13.86 -3.94 8.04
CA ALA A 29 13.11 -3.02 7.20
C ALA A 29 12.88 -1.68 7.92
N PRO A 30 12.91 -0.54 7.19
CA PRO A 30 12.41 0.70 7.74
C PRO A 30 10.95 0.54 8.17
N ALA A 31 10.56 1.26 9.23
CA ALA A 31 9.20 1.21 9.75
C ALA A 31 8.18 1.32 8.60
N GLY A 32 7.31 0.32 8.48
CA GLY A 32 6.36 0.23 7.38
C GLY A 32 5.45 1.45 7.31
N LEU A 33 5.21 1.96 6.09
CA LEU A 33 4.28 3.05 5.90
C LEU A 33 2.84 2.54 6.10
N ALA A 34 2.07 3.19 6.96
CA ALA A 34 0.65 2.90 7.12
C ALA A 34 -0.12 3.28 5.85
N VAL A 35 -0.43 2.28 5.03
CA VAL A 35 -1.20 2.37 3.78
C VAL A 35 -2.56 1.67 3.93
N GLY A 36 -3.60 2.25 3.33
CA GLY A 36 -4.92 1.63 3.22
C GLY A 36 -5.16 1.05 1.83
N ALA A 37 -6.15 0.17 1.69
CA ALA A 37 -6.49 -0.45 0.41
C ALA A 37 -6.99 0.56 -0.65
N SER A 38 -7.88 1.48 -0.24
CA SER A 38 -8.33 2.59 -1.09
C SER A 38 -8.81 3.77 -0.25
N CYS A 39 -8.89 4.97 -0.84
CA CYS A 39 -9.25 6.19 -0.11
C CYS A 39 -10.68 6.13 0.47
N ARG A 40 -11.64 5.61 -0.30
CA ARG A 40 -13.06 5.55 0.09
C ARG A 40 -13.30 4.76 1.37
N VAL A 41 -12.55 3.69 1.61
CA VAL A 41 -12.72 2.82 2.79
C VAL A 41 -11.60 2.99 3.82
N CYS A 42 -10.72 3.98 3.66
CA CYS A 42 -9.62 4.20 4.58
C CYS A 42 -10.10 4.92 5.85
N PRO A 43 -9.96 4.30 7.03
CA PRO A 43 -10.41 4.88 8.30
C PRO A 43 -9.46 5.98 8.82
N ARG A 44 -8.30 6.20 8.18
CA ARG A 44 -7.30 7.16 8.65
C ARG A 44 -7.85 8.60 8.58
N PRO A 45 -8.02 9.29 9.73
CA PRO A 45 -8.43 10.68 9.73
C PRO A 45 -7.29 11.55 9.17
N HIS A 46 -7.64 12.63 8.46
CA HIS A 46 -6.69 13.62 7.94
C HIS A 46 -5.51 13.04 7.14
N CYS A 47 -5.73 11.95 6.37
CA CYS A 47 -4.68 11.36 5.54
C CYS A 47 -4.24 12.33 4.43
N PRO A 48 -2.95 12.74 4.37
CA PRO A 48 -2.47 13.70 3.36
C PRO A 48 -2.48 13.13 1.95
N ALA A 49 -2.47 11.79 1.80
CA ALA A 49 -2.55 11.11 0.52
C ALA A 49 -4.00 10.86 0.05
N ARG A 50 -5.02 11.37 0.76
CA ARG A 50 -6.44 11.13 0.44
C ARG A 50 -6.81 11.80 -0.90
N ARG A 51 -7.19 10.97 -1.88
CA ARG A 51 -7.68 11.42 -3.20
C ARG A 51 -9.20 11.48 -3.29
N GLU A 52 -9.90 10.71 -2.47
CA GLU A 52 -11.36 10.62 -2.44
C GLU A 52 -11.90 10.68 -0.98
N PRO A 53 -13.09 11.26 -0.76
CA PRO A 53 -13.74 11.25 0.56
C PRO A 53 -13.97 9.83 1.09
N SER A 54 -13.84 9.65 2.41
CA SER A 54 -14.18 8.38 3.08
C SER A 54 -15.69 8.18 3.11
N ILE A 55 -16.15 6.94 2.95
CA ILE A 55 -17.53 6.53 3.25
C ILE A 55 -17.70 6.07 4.69
N LEU A 56 -16.59 5.74 5.36
CA LEU A 56 -16.64 5.35 6.76
C LEU A 56 -16.93 6.58 7.62
N PRO A 57 -17.83 6.47 8.60
CA PRO A 57 -18.08 7.54 9.55
C PRO A 57 -16.78 7.84 10.30
N THR A 58 -16.47 9.13 10.41
CA THR A 58 -15.49 9.59 11.40
C THR A 58 -16.17 9.39 12.75
N GLY A 59 -15.69 8.41 13.52
CA GLY A 59 -16.14 8.20 14.89
C GLY A 59 -15.95 9.44 15.76
#